data_AF-A0AAD8YFP3-F1
#
_entry.id   AF-A0AAD8YFP3-F1
#
_cell.length_a   1.000
_cell.length_b   1.000
_cell.length_c   1.000
_cell.angle_alpha   90.00
_cell.angle_beta   90.00
_cell.angle_gamma   90.00
#
_symmetry.space_group_name_H-M   'P 1'
#
loop_
_entity.id
_entity.type
_entity.pdbx_description
1 polymer ?
#
loop_
_entity_poly.entity_id
_entity_poly.type
_entity_poly.pdbx_seq_one_letter_code
_entity_poly.pdbx_strand_id
1 'polypeptide(L)'
;MCNPKTFTAATPTRRPSMRAQQQKLQSVVLDSATALFVFITSTTIHLVAMIEKLFKCKVLPTREPGAPPVRYVSLDLRSVTYLSINSLNEYAFVMRLTHYLWHGGHLQMVPWRMEEISVANTILALGIMLVSMDLLYAPLHHFLHLPSMYPLIHKHHHRQHYPVRGYLDAGNEHPIEHMIGVVCTWFAVLTAEMLLPSCQLWLTGNAHSPDLVTKGGGVHAVTVLIFFNLHAALAMLNHSPYNVNFSMPFIGSSNLFGKDND
;
A
#
# COMPACT_ATOMS: atom_id res chain seq x y z
N MET A 1 33.44 16.07 66.89
CA MET A 1 33.87 16.70 65.62
C MET A 1 32.96 16.17 64.51
N CYS A 2 32.05 17.01 64.01
CA CYS A 2 31.07 16.64 62.98
C CYS A 2 31.64 17.05 61.62
N ASN A 3 31.76 16.10 60.69
CA ASN A 3 32.34 16.31 59.37
C ASN A 3 31.30 16.98 58.44
N PRO A 4 31.54 18.21 57.94
CA PRO A 4 30.58 18.89 57.08
C PRO A 4 30.54 18.20 55.70
N LYS A 5 29.43 17.52 55.40
CA LYS A 5 29.16 16.99 54.06
C LYS A 5 29.05 18.15 53.07
N THR A 6 30.01 18.25 52.17
CA THR A 6 30.00 19.14 51.00
C THR A 6 28.84 18.78 50.09
N PHE A 7 27.78 19.59 50.12
CA PHE A 7 26.71 19.57 49.12
C PHE A 7 27.29 20.12 47.81
N THR A 8 27.69 19.24 46.91
CA THR A 8 27.96 19.61 45.52
C THR A 8 26.62 19.92 44.85
N ALA A 9 26.36 21.19 44.60
CA ALA A 9 25.18 21.64 43.87
C ALA A 9 25.19 20.98 42.49
N ALA A 10 24.23 20.10 42.23
CA ALA A 10 24.05 19.47 40.94
C ALA A 10 23.87 20.55 39.87
N THR A 11 24.74 20.56 38.87
CA THR A 11 24.68 21.51 37.77
C THR A 11 23.34 21.32 37.04
N PRO A 12 22.52 22.38 36.86
CA PRO A 12 21.22 22.24 36.24
C PRO A 12 21.38 21.72 34.81
N THR A 13 20.85 20.53 34.53
CA THR A 13 20.82 19.95 33.19
C THR A 13 19.96 20.86 32.30
N ARG A 14 20.63 21.55 31.38
CA ARG A 14 19.99 22.48 30.44
C ARG A 14 19.00 21.68 29.58
N ARG A 15 17.70 21.91 29.77
CA ARG A 15 16.67 21.26 28.95
C ARG A 15 16.94 21.60 27.47
N PRO A 16 16.91 20.61 26.56
CA PRO A 16 17.07 20.87 25.14
C PRO A 16 16.00 21.87 24.67
N SER A 17 16.36 22.77 23.76
CA SER A 17 15.42 23.72 23.19
C SER A 17 14.33 22.99 22.40
N MET A 18 13.12 23.54 22.33
CA MET A 18 12.03 22.96 21.53
C MET A 18 12.45 22.73 20.07
N ARG A 19 13.30 23.61 19.52
CA ARG A 19 13.84 23.46 18.16
C ARG A 19 14.71 22.20 18.00
N ALA A 20 15.55 21.88 18.99
CA ALA A 20 16.37 20.67 18.97
C ALA A 20 15.52 19.40 19.11
N GLN A 21 14.44 19.44 19.91
CA GLN A 21 13.50 18.33 20.01
C GLN A 21 12.74 18.10 18.69
N GLN A 22 12.30 19.17 18.04
CA GLN A 22 11.62 19.10 16.74
C GLN A 22 12.53 18.56 15.63
N GLN A 23 13.79 19.01 15.58
CA GLN A 23 14.78 18.49 14.62
C GLN A 23 15.06 17.00 14.83
N LYS A 24 15.20 16.56 16.09
CA LYS A 24 15.40 15.14 16.41
C LYS A 24 14.17 14.30 16.03
N LEU A 25 12.97 14.82 16.23
CA LEU A 25 11.75 14.14 15.81
C LEU A 25 11.67 14.04 14.28
N GLN A 26 12.00 15.12 13.57
CA GLN A 26 12.02 15.13 12.10
C GLN A 26 13.03 14.14 11.53
N SER A 27 14.23 14.03 12.11
CA SER A 27 15.22 13.05 11.66
C SER A 27 14.75 11.62 11.88
N VAL A 28 14.18 11.31 13.05
CA VAL A 28 13.65 9.97 13.35
C VAL A 28 12.51 9.59 12.40
N VAL A 29 11.61 10.52 12.07
CA VAL A 29 10.53 10.27 11.11
C VAL A 29 11.08 10.02 9.71
N LEU A 30 12.09 10.79 9.28
CA LEU A 30 12.72 10.62 7.96
C LEU A 30 13.44 9.28 7.84
N ASP A 31 14.21 8.90 8.86
CA ASP A 31 14.90 7.61 8.91
C ASP A 31 13.91 6.45 8.90
N SER A 32 12.83 6.57 9.69
CA SER A 32 11.77 5.55 9.77
C SER A 32 11.02 5.40 8.44
N ALA A 33 10.77 6.49 7.74
CA ALA A 33 10.07 6.46 6.46
C ALA A 33 10.96 5.92 5.32
N THR A 34 12.25 6.25 5.32
CA THR A 34 13.22 5.65 4.41
C THR A 34 13.30 4.14 4.65
N ALA A 35 13.39 3.72 5.92
CA ALA A 35 13.38 2.31 6.28
C ALA A 35 12.07 1.62 5.86
N LEU A 36 10.92 2.29 6.04
CA LEU A 36 9.63 1.75 5.62
C LEU A 36 9.52 1.60 4.10
N PHE A 37 10.03 2.57 3.33
CA PHE A 37 10.05 2.51 1.87
C PHE A 37 10.90 1.34 1.38
N VAL A 38 12.11 1.20 1.91
CA VAL A 38 12.99 0.06 1.61
C VAL A 38 12.34 -1.26 2.02
N PHE A 39 11.72 -1.30 3.20
CA PHE A 39 11.00 -2.47 3.69
C PHE A 39 9.89 -2.88 2.74
N ILE A 40 8.91 -2.00 2.45
CA ILE A 40 7.77 -2.28 1.56
C ILE A 40 8.25 -2.75 0.19
N THR A 41 9.24 -2.06 -0.39
CA THR A 41 9.76 -2.41 -1.72
C THR A 41 10.41 -3.80 -1.70
N SER A 42 11.27 -4.06 -0.71
CA SER A 42 11.93 -5.35 -0.56
C SER A 42 10.93 -6.48 -0.30
N THR A 43 10.01 -6.31 0.64
CA THR A 43 9.02 -7.33 0.98
C THR A 43 8.06 -7.60 -0.17
N THR A 44 7.71 -6.59 -0.96
CA THR A 44 6.89 -6.78 -2.18
C THR A 44 7.62 -7.66 -3.20
N ILE A 45 8.89 -7.38 -3.49
CA ILE A 45 9.69 -8.19 -4.43
C ILE A 45 9.79 -9.65 -3.94
N HIS A 46 10.07 -9.85 -2.66
CA HIS A 46 10.14 -11.20 -2.08
C HIS A 46 8.78 -11.91 -2.08
N LEU A 47 7.68 -11.18 -1.84
CA LEU A 47 6.32 -11.71 -1.90
C LEU A 47 5.97 -12.19 -3.31
N VAL A 48 6.27 -11.39 -4.33
CA VAL A 48 6.09 -11.78 -5.75
C VAL A 48 6.87 -13.06 -6.06
N ALA A 49 8.17 -13.09 -5.74
CA ALA A 49 9.00 -14.26 -5.96
C ALA A 49 8.53 -15.51 -5.18
N MET A 50 7.99 -15.32 -3.98
CA MET A 50 7.40 -16.39 -3.18
C MET A 50 6.12 -16.91 -3.83
N ILE A 51 5.21 -16.04 -4.29
CA ILE A 51 3.97 -16.42 -4.96
C ILE A 51 4.29 -17.23 -6.23
N GLU A 52 5.20 -16.74 -7.07
CA GLU A 52 5.62 -17.45 -8.28
C GLU A 52 6.11 -18.89 -7.98
N LYS A 53 6.93 -19.04 -6.93
CA LYS A 53 7.48 -20.35 -6.53
C LYS A 53 6.44 -21.27 -5.89
N LEU A 54 5.63 -20.75 -4.96
CA LEU A 54 4.67 -21.55 -4.21
C LEU A 54 3.51 -22.01 -5.10
N PHE A 55 3.04 -21.16 -6.00
CA PHE A 55 1.89 -21.46 -6.85
C PHE A 55 2.29 -22.07 -8.21
N LYS A 56 3.60 -22.23 -8.49
CA LYS A 56 4.12 -22.77 -9.75
C LYS A 56 3.46 -22.11 -10.96
N CYS A 57 3.37 -20.78 -10.93
CA CYS A 57 2.60 -20.01 -11.90
C CYS A 57 3.06 -20.36 -13.33
N LYS A 58 2.10 -20.72 -14.18
CA LYS A 58 2.40 -21.03 -15.58
C LYS A 58 2.76 -19.75 -16.32
N VAL A 59 3.65 -19.84 -17.29
CA VAL A 59 3.93 -18.74 -18.22
C VAL A 59 2.68 -18.52 -19.09
N LEU A 60 2.39 -17.27 -19.46
CA LEU A 60 1.25 -16.96 -20.33
C LEU A 60 1.37 -17.73 -21.67
N PRO A 61 0.26 -18.18 -22.29
CA PRO A 61 0.31 -18.92 -23.56
C PRO A 61 1.05 -18.17 -24.68
N THR A 62 0.96 -16.84 -24.69
CA THR A 62 1.70 -15.96 -25.63
C THR A 62 3.22 -15.97 -25.42
N ARG A 63 3.71 -16.70 -24.41
CA ARG A 63 5.10 -16.74 -23.95
C ARG A 63 5.64 -18.17 -23.86
N GLU A 64 4.86 -19.18 -24.26
CA GLU A 64 5.33 -20.56 -24.34
C GLU A 64 6.36 -20.75 -25.49
N PRO A 65 7.25 -21.76 -25.40
CA PRO A 65 8.16 -22.10 -26.49
C PRO A 65 7.40 -22.35 -27.80
N GLY A 66 7.66 -21.56 -28.83
CA GLY A 66 6.98 -21.63 -30.13
C GLY A 66 5.85 -20.61 -30.32
N ALA A 67 5.51 -19.81 -29.32
CA ALA A 67 4.57 -18.70 -29.46
C ALA A 67 5.12 -17.60 -30.40
N PRO A 68 4.24 -16.87 -31.13
CA PRO A 68 4.65 -15.75 -31.96
C PRO A 68 5.45 -14.69 -31.17
N PRO A 69 6.44 -14.04 -31.81
CA PRO A 69 7.23 -13.02 -31.14
C PRO A 69 6.33 -11.86 -30.72
N VAL A 70 6.38 -11.55 -29.43
CA VAL A 70 5.62 -10.45 -28.85
C VAL A 70 6.43 -9.16 -28.96
N ARG A 71 5.78 -8.07 -29.36
CA ARG A 71 6.41 -6.75 -29.42
C ARG A 71 6.98 -6.38 -28.05
N TYR A 72 8.28 -6.08 -28.04
CA TYR A 72 8.97 -5.55 -26.88
C TYR A 72 9.30 -4.08 -27.10
N VAL A 73 8.97 -3.23 -26.13
CA VAL A 73 9.26 -1.80 -26.15
C VAL A 73 10.31 -1.49 -25.09
N SER A 74 11.48 -1.02 -25.53
CA SER A 74 12.54 -0.56 -24.65
C SER A 74 12.12 0.69 -23.86
N LEU A 75 12.72 0.87 -22.68
CA LEU A 75 12.53 2.08 -21.89
C LEU A 75 13.27 3.22 -22.59
N ASP A 76 12.52 4.20 -23.08
CA ASP A 76 13.06 5.44 -23.62
C ASP A 76 13.26 6.49 -22.51
N LEU A 77 13.81 7.64 -22.88
CA LEU A 77 14.02 8.75 -21.93
C LEU A 77 12.72 9.15 -21.23
N ARG A 78 11.58 9.17 -21.95
CA ARG A 78 10.26 9.48 -21.38
C ARG A 78 9.87 8.48 -20.29
N SER A 79 10.10 7.19 -20.54
CA SER A 79 9.83 6.11 -19.57
C SER A 79 10.69 6.30 -18.31
N VAL A 80 11.98 6.59 -18.47
CA VAL A 80 12.90 6.84 -17.34
C VAL A 80 12.50 8.10 -16.55
N THR A 81 12.06 9.15 -17.23
CA THR A 81 11.53 10.36 -16.58
C THR A 81 10.28 10.05 -15.76
N TYR A 82 9.32 9.31 -16.31
CA TYR A 82 8.10 8.94 -15.59
C TYR A 82 8.39 8.03 -14.41
N LEU A 83 9.20 6.99 -14.58
CA LEU A 83 9.64 6.12 -13.49
C LEU A 83 10.32 6.91 -12.36
N SER A 84 11.17 7.88 -12.69
CA SER A 84 11.82 8.75 -11.70
C SER A 84 10.80 9.60 -10.92
N ILE A 85 9.84 10.21 -11.62
CA ILE A 85 8.79 11.03 -10.98
C ILE A 85 7.89 10.14 -10.11
N ASN A 86 7.48 8.98 -10.62
CA ASN A 86 6.63 8.03 -9.90
C ASN A 86 7.35 7.50 -8.66
N SER A 87 8.64 7.15 -8.75
CA SER A 87 9.44 6.72 -7.59
C SER A 87 9.52 7.82 -6.52
N LEU A 88 9.67 9.09 -6.92
CA LEU A 88 9.67 10.21 -5.97
C LEU A 88 8.28 10.39 -5.33
N ASN A 89 7.22 10.22 -6.10
CA ASN A 89 5.85 10.28 -5.62
C ASN A 89 5.54 9.15 -4.63
N GLU A 90 5.95 7.90 -4.94
CA GLU A 90 5.85 6.76 -4.04
C GLU A 90 6.62 7.00 -2.74
N TYR A 91 7.84 7.55 -2.84
CA TYR A 91 8.61 7.92 -1.65
C TYR A 91 7.87 8.97 -0.79
N ALA A 92 7.39 10.06 -1.41
CA ALA A 92 6.63 11.09 -0.70
C ALA A 92 5.33 10.54 -0.09
N PHE A 93 4.69 9.59 -0.77
CA PHE A 93 3.53 8.89 -0.26
C PHE A 93 3.88 8.02 0.94
N VAL A 94 4.94 7.21 0.88
CA VAL A 94 5.39 6.38 2.01
C VAL A 94 5.79 7.25 3.20
N MET A 95 6.43 8.40 2.99
CA MET A 95 6.68 9.39 4.05
C MET A 95 5.40 9.81 4.76
N ARG A 96 4.33 10.10 4.00
CA ARG A 96 3.02 10.46 4.56
C ARG A 96 2.36 9.28 5.27
N LEU A 97 2.47 8.08 4.72
CA LEU A 97 1.97 6.86 5.33
C LEU A 97 2.67 6.58 6.66
N THR A 98 4.01 6.70 6.73
CA THR A 98 4.77 6.56 7.97
C THR A 98 4.29 7.58 9.00
N HIS A 99 4.17 8.84 8.61
CA HIS A 99 3.66 9.88 9.50
C HIS A 99 2.25 9.54 10.01
N TYR A 100 1.36 9.10 9.12
CA TYR A 100 0.00 8.69 9.45
C TYR A 100 -0.01 7.53 10.46
N LEU A 101 0.72 6.44 10.19
CA LEU A 101 0.78 5.30 11.09
C LEU A 101 1.40 5.68 12.45
N TRP A 102 2.44 6.50 12.45
CA TRP A 102 3.13 6.94 13.67
C TRP A 102 2.24 7.77 14.59
N HIS A 103 1.36 8.61 14.02
CA HIS A 103 0.45 9.46 14.77
C HIS A 103 -0.92 8.81 15.03
N GLY A 104 -1.05 7.50 14.77
CA GLY A 104 -2.27 6.73 15.05
C GLY A 104 -3.37 6.89 14.01
N GLY A 105 -3.08 7.35 12.79
CA GLY A 105 -4.06 7.54 11.73
C GLY A 105 -4.76 8.89 11.79
N HIS A 106 -5.85 9.06 11.02
CA HIS A 106 -6.59 10.31 10.99
C HIS A 106 -7.39 10.52 12.28
N LEU A 107 -7.93 9.42 12.82
CA LEU A 107 -8.74 9.41 14.04
C LEU A 107 -7.93 9.09 15.30
N GLN A 108 -6.61 8.90 15.19
CA GLN A 108 -5.73 8.45 16.29
C GLN A 108 -6.13 7.06 16.85
N MET A 109 -6.73 6.22 16.01
CA MET A 109 -7.24 4.90 16.36
C MET A 109 -6.51 3.73 15.69
N VAL A 110 -5.34 3.96 15.08
CA VAL A 110 -4.52 2.90 14.48
C VAL A 110 -3.67 2.24 15.57
N PRO A 111 -4.02 1.04 16.06
CA PRO A 111 -3.20 0.33 17.03
C PRO A 111 -1.93 -0.24 16.38
N TRP A 112 -0.89 -0.31 17.20
CA TRP A 112 0.40 -0.93 16.86
C TRP A 112 0.68 -2.17 17.68
N ARG A 113 0.07 -2.32 18.86
CA ARG A 113 0.42 -3.39 19.77
C ARG A 113 -0.14 -4.69 19.24
N MET A 114 0.67 -5.74 19.26
CA MET A 114 0.26 -7.06 18.76
C MET A 114 -0.93 -7.61 19.55
N GLU A 115 -1.11 -7.23 20.82
CA GLU A 115 -2.25 -7.64 21.63
C GLU A 115 -3.58 -6.98 21.18
N GLU A 116 -3.52 -5.91 20.39
CA GLU A 116 -4.68 -5.20 19.86
C GLU A 116 -5.13 -5.75 18.49
N ILE A 117 -4.47 -6.80 17.99
CA ILE A 117 -4.89 -7.50 16.77
C ILE A 117 -6.21 -8.23 17.01
N SER A 118 -7.18 -8.00 16.13
CA SER A 118 -8.47 -8.67 16.10
C SER A 118 -8.85 -9.06 14.67
N VAL A 119 -9.80 -9.98 14.51
CA VAL A 119 -10.31 -10.35 13.17
C VAL A 119 -10.90 -9.14 12.44
N ALA A 120 -11.53 -8.21 13.17
CA ALA A 120 -12.16 -7.02 12.61
C ALA A 120 -11.13 -6.03 12.05
N ASN A 121 -10.15 -5.62 12.87
CA ASN A 121 -9.15 -4.65 12.45
C ASN A 121 -8.04 -5.23 11.55
N THR A 122 -8.08 -6.54 11.27
CA THR A 122 -7.20 -7.21 10.33
C THR A 122 -7.89 -7.74 9.09
N ILE A 123 -8.59 -8.87 9.17
CA ILE A 123 -9.16 -9.56 8.01
C ILE A 123 -10.31 -8.75 7.40
N LEU A 124 -11.24 -8.26 8.22
CA LEU A 124 -12.36 -7.46 7.72
C LEU A 124 -11.86 -6.10 7.18
N ALA A 125 -10.98 -5.43 7.91
CA ALA A 125 -10.35 -4.18 7.44
C ALA A 125 -9.61 -4.36 6.10
N LEU A 126 -8.85 -5.45 5.94
CA LEU A 126 -8.18 -5.77 4.67
C LEU A 126 -9.18 -5.97 3.52
N GLY A 127 -10.27 -6.68 3.78
CA GLY A 127 -11.36 -6.85 2.81
C GLY A 127 -11.99 -5.52 2.40
N ILE A 128 -12.27 -4.63 3.37
CA ILE A 128 -12.79 -3.28 3.10
C ILE A 128 -11.80 -2.49 2.25
N MET A 129 -10.50 -2.52 2.56
CA MET A 129 -9.49 -1.80 1.78
C MET A 129 -9.43 -2.30 0.32
N LEU A 130 -9.38 -3.61 0.10
CA LEU A 130 -9.34 -4.19 -1.25
C LEU A 130 -10.56 -3.79 -2.07
N VAL A 131 -11.78 -3.93 -1.51
CA VAL A 131 -13.02 -3.56 -2.20
C VAL A 131 -13.10 -2.06 -2.46
N SER A 132 -12.69 -1.23 -1.48
CA SER A 132 -12.75 0.23 -1.61
C SER A 132 -11.76 0.76 -2.65
N MET A 133 -10.59 0.12 -2.74
CA MET A 133 -9.62 0.39 -3.80
C MET A 133 -10.30 0.15 -5.16
N ASP A 134 -10.76 -1.08 -5.42
CA ASP A 134 -11.34 -1.44 -6.72
C ASP A 134 -12.56 -0.59 -7.09
N LEU A 135 -13.41 -0.28 -6.09
CA LEU A 135 -14.59 0.57 -6.27
C LEU A 135 -14.24 1.96 -6.80
N LEU A 136 -13.13 2.55 -6.36
CA LEU A 136 -12.68 3.86 -6.82
C LEU A 136 -11.81 3.77 -8.07
N TYR A 137 -10.95 2.75 -8.17
CA TYR A 137 -10.02 2.60 -9.27
C TYR A 137 -10.70 2.20 -10.57
N ALA A 138 -11.68 1.28 -10.55
CA ALA A 138 -12.36 0.84 -11.76
C ALA A 138 -13.00 1.98 -12.58
N PRO A 139 -13.80 2.90 -11.99
CA PRO A 139 -14.35 4.03 -12.76
C PRO A 139 -13.28 5.03 -13.19
N LEU A 140 -12.23 5.27 -12.38
CA LEU A 140 -11.14 6.19 -12.76
C LEU A 140 -10.29 5.62 -13.89
N HIS A 141 -10.01 4.32 -13.88
CA HIS A 141 -9.32 3.63 -14.96
C HIS A 141 -10.18 3.61 -16.23
N HIS A 142 -11.50 3.43 -16.12
CA HIS A 142 -12.41 3.59 -17.25
C HIS A 142 -12.35 5.01 -17.83
N PHE A 143 -12.31 6.04 -16.97
CA PHE A 143 -12.14 7.43 -17.39
C PHE A 143 -10.82 7.66 -18.16
N LEU A 144 -9.72 7.03 -17.73
CA LEU A 144 -8.43 7.09 -18.43
C LEU A 144 -8.46 6.49 -19.84
N HIS A 145 -9.37 5.55 -20.09
CA HIS A 145 -9.60 4.96 -21.41
C HIS A 145 -10.53 5.77 -22.33
N LEU A 146 -11.10 6.89 -21.85
CA LEU A 146 -11.92 7.75 -22.71
C LEU A 146 -11.06 8.33 -23.86
N PRO A 147 -11.62 8.51 -25.08
CA PRO A 147 -10.85 8.93 -26.25
C PRO A 147 -10.06 10.23 -26.07
N SER A 148 -10.56 11.15 -25.25
CA SER A 148 -9.89 12.42 -24.93
C SER A 148 -8.73 12.26 -23.95
N MET A 149 -8.81 11.32 -23.02
CA MET A 149 -7.83 11.12 -21.93
C MET A 149 -6.76 10.10 -22.30
N TYR A 150 -7.15 9.02 -22.98
CA TYR A 150 -6.27 7.92 -23.35
C TYR A 150 -4.96 8.37 -24.02
N PRO A 151 -4.95 9.16 -25.12
CA PRO A 151 -3.71 9.54 -25.78
C PRO A 151 -2.81 10.45 -24.92
N LEU A 152 -3.38 11.15 -23.93
CA LEU A 152 -2.67 12.11 -23.09
C LEU A 152 -1.99 11.44 -21.89
N ILE A 153 -2.70 10.51 -21.24
CA ILE A 153 -2.29 9.95 -19.95
C ILE A 153 -1.97 8.45 -20.10
N HIS A 154 -2.95 7.66 -20.53
CA HIS A 154 -2.90 6.21 -20.36
C HIS A 154 -2.19 5.45 -21.49
N LYS A 155 -2.10 6.04 -22.68
CA LYS A 155 -1.47 5.41 -23.86
C LYS A 155 -0.01 5.03 -23.63
N HIS A 156 0.71 5.77 -22.78
CA HIS A 156 2.11 5.46 -22.47
C HIS A 156 2.24 4.14 -21.71
N HIS A 157 1.38 3.90 -20.72
CA HIS A 157 1.33 2.66 -19.96
C HIS A 157 1.05 1.45 -20.88
N HIS A 158 0.13 1.60 -21.83
CA HIS A 158 -0.22 0.56 -22.82
C HIS A 158 0.78 0.38 -23.97
N ARG A 159 1.93 1.05 -23.98
CA ARG A 159 2.94 0.86 -25.04
C ARG A 159 3.44 -0.57 -25.11
N GLN A 160 3.54 -1.23 -23.95
CA GLN A 160 3.90 -2.63 -23.82
C GLN A 160 2.65 -3.45 -23.56
N HIS A 161 1.98 -3.91 -24.62
CA HIS A 161 0.73 -4.70 -24.51
C HIS A 161 0.88 -5.99 -23.69
N TYR A 162 2.09 -6.53 -23.63
CA TYR A 162 2.39 -7.74 -22.88
C TYR A 162 3.56 -7.46 -21.94
N PRO A 163 3.31 -6.87 -20.77
CA PRO A 163 4.34 -6.54 -19.79
C PRO A 163 5.07 -7.81 -19.31
N VAL A 164 6.36 -7.66 -19.00
CA VAL A 164 7.24 -8.76 -18.56
C VAL A 164 8.25 -8.34 -17.50
N ARG A 165 8.40 -7.03 -17.25
CA ARG A 165 9.42 -6.47 -16.36
C ARG A 165 8.91 -6.22 -14.95
N GLY A 166 7.72 -6.74 -14.60
CA GLY A 166 7.12 -6.60 -13.28
C GLY A 166 6.99 -5.14 -12.89
N TYR A 167 7.69 -4.73 -11.83
CA TYR A 167 7.66 -3.36 -11.31
C TYR A 167 8.00 -2.30 -12.36
N LEU A 168 8.97 -2.56 -13.25
CA LEU A 168 9.34 -1.56 -14.27
C LEU A 168 8.24 -1.34 -15.30
N ASP A 169 7.39 -2.33 -15.57
CA ASP A 169 6.25 -2.15 -16.46
C ASP A 169 5.04 -1.57 -15.70
N ALA A 170 4.80 -2.04 -14.48
CA ALA A 170 3.73 -1.52 -13.61
C ALA A 170 3.92 -0.02 -13.32
N GLY A 171 5.13 0.39 -12.91
CA GLY A 171 5.43 1.78 -12.58
C GLY A 171 5.71 2.69 -13.78
N ASN A 172 5.83 2.15 -15.00
CA ASN A 172 6.07 2.93 -16.22
C ASN A 172 4.77 3.45 -16.83
N GLU A 173 4.06 4.23 -16.02
CA GLU A 173 2.80 4.90 -16.35
C GLU A 173 2.98 6.41 -16.30
N HIS A 174 2.00 7.16 -16.83
CA HIS A 174 2.05 8.62 -16.76
C HIS A 174 1.90 9.09 -15.29
N PRO A 175 2.61 10.15 -14.83
CA PRO A 175 2.56 10.55 -13.42
C PRO A 175 1.16 10.89 -12.86
N ILE A 176 0.24 11.31 -13.72
CA ILE A 176 -1.18 11.53 -13.34
C ILE A 176 -1.88 10.21 -13.05
N GLU A 177 -1.66 9.18 -13.88
CA GLU A 177 -2.21 7.84 -13.66
C GLU A 177 -1.65 7.23 -12.38
N HIS A 178 -0.35 7.39 -12.17
CA HIS A 178 0.30 7.00 -10.92
C HIS A 178 -0.34 7.67 -9.68
N MET A 179 -0.61 8.98 -9.77
CA MET A 179 -1.31 9.70 -8.70
C MET A 179 -2.73 9.21 -8.46
N ILE A 180 -3.45 8.81 -9.51
CA ILE A 180 -4.76 8.17 -9.35
C ILE A 180 -4.62 6.87 -8.55
N GLY A 181 -3.66 6.00 -8.89
CA GLY A 181 -3.41 4.75 -8.15
C GLY A 181 -3.07 4.98 -6.67
N VAL A 182 -2.18 5.93 -6.39
CA VAL A 182 -1.80 6.31 -5.02
C VAL A 182 -3.00 6.88 -4.24
N VAL A 183 -3.82 7.73 -4.86
CA VAL A 183 -5.05 8.27 -4.25
C VAL A 183 -6.05 7.17 -3.95
N CYS A 184 -6.24 6.20 -4.84
CA CYS A 184 -7.13 5.07 -4.60
C CYS A 184 -6.65 4.22 -3.41
N THR A 185 -5.35 4.00 -3.32
CA THR A 185 -4.76 3.28 -2.19
C THR A 185 -4.93 4.03 -0.87
N TRP A 186 -4.77 5.37 -0.87
CA TRP A 186 -5.04 6.19 0.31
C TRP A 186 -6.52 6.18 0.71
N PHE A 187 -7.41 6.31 -0.28
CA PHE A 187 -8.85 6.25 -0.10
C PHE A 187 -9.27 4.92 0.55
N ALA A 188 -8.69 3.80 0.13
CA ALA A 188 -8.95 2.49 0.73
C ALA A 188 -8.63 2.45 2.23
N VAL A 189 -7.46 2.97 2.63
CA VAL A 189 -7.04 3.04 4.05
C VAL A 189 -8.01 3.89 4.86
N LEU A 190 -8.32 5.10 4.39
CA LEU A 190 -9.26 6.00 5.07
C LEU A 190 -10.67 5.41 5.16
N THR A 191 -11.12 4.74 4.10
CA THR A 191 -12.44 4.11 4.07
C THR A 191 -12.51 3.00 5.12
N ALA A 192 -11.48 2.17 5.25
CA ALA A 192 -11.42 1.15 6.29
C ALA A 192 -11.36 1.75 7.71
N GLU A 193 -10.61 2.84 7.91
CA GLU A 193 -10.55 3.56 9.19
C GLU A 193 -11.94 4.13 9.59
N MET A 194 -12.72 4.62 8.64
CA MET A 194 -14.04 5.21 8.88
C MET A 194 -15.16 4.16 8.99
N LEU A 195 -15.16 3.15 8.12
CA LEU A 195 -16.24 2.17 8.05
C LEU A 195 -16.17 1.16 9.19
N LEU A 196 -14.98 0.73 9.62
CA LEU A 196 -14.87 -0.32 10.62
C LEU A 196 -15.54 0.06 11.97
N PRO A 197 -15.25 1.24 12.57
CA PRO A 197 -15.95 1.69 13.77
C PRO A 197 -17.45 1.94 13.51
N SER A 198 -17.81 2.43 12.32
CA SER A 198 -19.20 2.67 11.93
C SER A 198 -19.99 1.36 11.90
N CYS A 199 -19.50 0.32 11.23
CA CYS A 199 -20.12 -1.00 11.18
C CYS A 199 -20.30 -1.59 12.59
N GLN A 200 -19.31 -1.43 13.47
CA GLN A 200 -19.41 -1.90 14.85
C GLN A 200 -20.51 -1.16 15.63
N LEU A 201 -20.64 0.16 15.44
CA LEU A 201 -21.72 0.96 16.05
C LEU A 201 -23.10 0.48 15.60
N TRP A 202 -23.27 0.23 14.31
CA TRP A 202 -24.53 -0.28 13.73
C TRP A 202 -24.89 -1.67 14.24
N LEU A 203 -23.93 -2.60 14.28
CA LEU A 203 -24.17 -4.00 14.67
C LEU A 203 -24.46 -4.15 16.17
N THR A 204 -23.88 -3.30 17.01
CA THR A 204 -24.06 -3.38 18.47
C THR A 204 -25.30 -2.65 18.96
N GLY A 205 -25.98 -1.88 18.10
CA GLY A 205 -27.17 -1.10 18.44
C GLY A 205 -26.92 -0.01 19.50
N ASN A 206 -25.67 0.22 19.89
CA ASN A 206 -25.30 1.01 21.06
C ASN A 206 -24.77 2.38 20.63
N ALA A 207 -25.59 3.10 19.84
CA ALA A 207 -25.29 4.42 19.31
C ALA A 207 -25.02 5.49 20.39
N HIS A 208 -25.32 5.19 21.66
CA HIS A 208 -25.17 6.08 22.80
C HIS A 208 -23.90 5.88 23.62
N SER A 209 -23.01 4.93 23.26
CA SER A 209 -21.73 4.79 23.93
C SER A 209 -20.63 5.56 23.17
N PRO A 210 -20.21 6.76 23.62
CA PRO A 210 -19.10 7.51 23.00
C PRO A 210 -17.77 6.73 23.06
N ASP A 211 -17.70 5.73 23.94
CA ASP A 211 -16.58 4.80 24.06
C ASP A 211 -16.48 3.82 22.89
N LEU A 212 -17.57 3.48 22.19
CA LEU A 212 -17.53 2.48 21.11
C LEU A 212 -17.03 3.08 19.78
N VAL A 213 -17.34 4.36 19.54
CA VAL A 213 -16.83 5.12 18.38
C VAL A 213 -15.32 5.41 18.53
N THR A 214 -14.81 5.48 19.77
CA THR A 214 -13.40 5.80 20.06
C THR A 214 -12.55 4.59 20.46
N LYS A 215 -13.16 3.50 20.94
CA LYS A 215 -12.47 2.24 21.31
C LYS A 215 -12.73 1.07 20.35
N GLY A 216 -13.50 1.29 19.28
CA GLY A 216 -13.83 0.28 18.26
C GLY A 216 -12.65 -0.23 17.43
N GLY A 217 -11.40 0.01 17.87
CA GLY A 217 -10.18 -0.50 17.27
C GLY A 217 -10.13 -0.21 15.77
N GLY A 218 -9.67 0.98 15.40
CA GLY A 218 -9.42 1.30 14.00
C GLY A 218 -8.52 0.27 13.32
N VAL A 219 -8.28 0.45 12.03
CA VAL A 219 -7.43 -0.45 11.24
C VAL A 219 -6.08 -0.66 11.93
N HIS A 220 -5.66 -1.91 12.12
CA HIS A 220 -4.38 -2.21 12.74
C HIS A 220 -3.21 -1.85 11.79
N ALA A 221 -2.11 -1.30 12.33
CA ALA A 221 -0.97 -0.86 11.51
C ALA A 221 -0.42 -1.97 10.60
N VAL A 222 -0.29 -3.20 11.15
CA VAL A 222 0.14 -4.39 10.38
C VAL A 222 -0.76 -4.66 9.18
N THR A 223 -2.07 -4.42 9.30
CA THR A 223 -3.03 -4.64 8.20
C THR A 223 -2.84 -3.65 7.08
N VAL A 224 -2.57 -2.38 7.43
CA VAL A 224 -2.20 -1.36 6.45
C VAL A 224 -0.94 -1.81 5.70
N LEU A 225 0.10 -2.25 6.41
CA LEU A 225 1.35 -2.74 5.81
C LEU A 225 1.15 -3.97 4.90
N ILE A 226 0.31 -4.91 5.32
CA ILE A 226 -0.06 -6.08 4.51
C ILE A 226 -0.80 -5.65 3.24
N PHE A 227 -1.78 -4.75 3.37
CA PHE A 227 -2.54 -4.23 2.24
C PHE A 227 -1.63 -3.60 1.18
N PHE A 228 -0.70 -2.73 1.57
CA PHE A 228 0.25 -2.11 0.63
C PHE A 228 1.13 -3.14 -0.10
N ASN A 229 1.70 -4.09 0.63
CA ASN A 229 2.55 -5.13 0.04
C ASN A 229 1.76 -6.04 -0.90
N LEU A 230 0.57 -6.45 -0.49
CA LEU A 230 -0.29 -7.30 -1.30
C LEU A 230 -0.72 -6.57 -2.57
N HIS A 231 -1.18 -5.32 -2.45
CA HIS A 231 -1.59 -4.51 -3.59
C HIS A 231 -0.45 -4.29 -4.59
N ALA A 232 0.73 -3.88 -4.12
CA ALA A 232 1.91 -3.70 -4.97
C ALA A 232 2.35 -5.01 -5.63
N ALA A 233 2.30 -6.13 -4.90
CA ALA A 233 2.63 -7.44 -5.45
C ALA A 233 1.64 -7.86 -6.54
N LEU A 234 0.33 -7.66 -6.34
CA LEU A 234 -0.70 -7.94 -7.34
C LEU A 234 -0.50 -7.09 -8.60
N ALA A 235 -0.19 -5.80 -8.45
CA ALA A 235 0.13 -4.92 -9.58
C ALA A 235 1.36 -5.42 -10.35
N MET A 236 2.42 -5.84 -9.67
CA MET A 236 3.62 -6.42 -10.29
C MET A 236 3.33 -7.75 -11.00
N LEU A 237 2.53 -8.62 -10.39
CA LEU A 237 2.15 -9.91 -10.97
C LEU A 237 1.31 -9.72 -12.23
N ASN A 238 0.42 -8.74 -12.26
CA ASN A 238 -0.34 -8.36 -13.46
C ASN A 238 0.57 -7.83 -14.59
N HIS A 239 1.78 -7.41 -14.26
CA HIS A 239 2.81 -6.94 -15.20
C HIS A 239 3.97 -7.93 -15.36
N SER A 240 3.74 -9.19 -15.01
CA SER A 240 4.69 -10.29 -15.10
C SER A 240 4.39 -11.19 -16.31
N PRO A 241 5.33 -12.04 -16.76
CA PRO A 241 5.06 -13.00 -17.83
C PRO A 241 4.19 -14.20 -17.37
N TYR A 242 3.77 -14.24 -16.11
CA TYR A 242 3.11 -15.38 -15.51
C TYR A 242 1.59 -15.21 -15.47
N ASN A 243 0.88 -16.31 -15.73
CA ASN A 243 -0.54 -16.42 -15.49
C ASN A 243 -0.76 -16.80 -14.01
N VAL A 244 -1.15 -15.81 -13.21
CA VAL A 244 -1.44 -16.01 -11.78
C VAL A 244 -2.94 -16.12 -11.60
N ASN A 245 -3.41 -17.35 -11.37
CA ASN A 245 -4.80 -17.63 -11.03
C ASN A 245 -4.93 -17.80 -9.52
N PHE A 246 -5.61 -16.86 -8.86
CA PHE A 246 -6.00 -17.01 -7.47
C PHE A 246 -7.36 -17.72 -7.39
N SER A 247 -7.38 -18.94 -6.87
CA SER A 247 -8.62 -19.63 -6.50
C SER A 247 -8.81 -19.58 -4.99
N MET A 248 -9.91 -18.98 -4.53
CA MET A 248 -10.28 -19.04 -3.13
C MET A 248 -10.83 -20.45 -2.82
N PRO A 249 -10.30 -21.16 -1.82
CA PRO A 249 -10.64 -22.58 -1.59
C PRO A 249 -12.12 -22.84 -1.25
N PHE A 250 -12.90 -21.81 -0.91
CA PHE A 250 -14.33 -21.90 -0.59
C PHE A 250 -15.24 -21.16 -1.59
N ILE A 251 -14.66 -20.43 -2.53
CA ILE A 251 -15.34 -19.70 -3.58
C ILE A 251 -14.58 -20.07 -4.86
N GLY A 252 -14.87 -21.25 -5.41
CA GLY A 252 -14.17 -21.76 -6.59
C GLY A 252 -14.13 -20.69 -7.68
N SER A 253 -12.94 -20.34 -8.18
CA SER A 253 -12.77 -19.25 -9.15
C SER A 253 -13.57 -19.47 -10.44
N SER A 254 -13.82 -20.74 -10.78
CA SER A 254 -14.64 -21.17 -11.92
C SER A 254 -16.14 -20.88 -11.78
N ASN A 255 -16.64 -20.61 -10.57
CA ASN A 255 -18.06 -20.27 -10.36
C ASN A 255 -18.32 -18.76 -10.34
N LEU A 256 -17.29 -17.93 -10.18
CA LEU A 256 -17.45 -16.46 -10.12
C LEU A 256 -17.17 -15.76 -11.46
N PHE A 257 -16.25 -16.32 -12.27
CA PHE A 257 -15.83 -15.71 -13.54
C PHE A 257 -16.18 -16.56 -14.78
N GLY A 258 -17.01 -17.59 -14.60
CA GLY A 258 -17.38 -18.52 -15.65
C GLY A 258 -16.36 -19.65 -15.81
N LYS A 259 -16.85 -20.82 -16.25
CA LYS A 259 -15.99 -21.88 -16.74
C LYS A 259 -15.23 -21.34 -17.95
N ASP A 260 -13.90 -21.47 -17.93
CA ASP A 260 -13.13 -21.42 -19.15
C ASP A 260 -13.76 -22.44 -20.13
N ASN A 261 -14.19 -21.94 -21.29
CA ASN A 261 -14.69 -22.79 -22.35
C ASN A 261 -13.47 -23.50 -22.97
N ASP A 262 -13.21 -24.71 -22.49
CA ASP A 262 -12.41 -25.72 -23.19
C ASP A 262 -13.06 -26.10 -24.54
#